data_AF-A0A9E7TM67-F1
#
_entry.id   AF-A0A9E7TM67-F1
#
_cell.length_a   1.000
_cell.length_b   1.000
_cell.length_c   1.000
_cell.angle_alpha   90.00
_cell.angle_beta   90.00
_cell.angle_gamma   90.00
#
_symmetry.space_group_name_H-M   'P 1'
#
loop_
_entity.id
_entity.type
_entity.pdbx_description
1 polymer ?
#
loop_
_entity_poly.entity_id
_entity_poly.type
_entity_poly.pdbx_seq_one_letter_code
_entity_poly.pdbx_strand_id
1 'polypeptide(L)'
;MGLNCKHPVKFSIPVLVLVLLCSMLAQSVCASQTGSGEEWTVEDMMEIAMVTDVCPSSDGTKVIYTVIKPLINDTKSEMHSQAYEKRLDGSKPRLLLAGEVSTSSPRWSPDETKIAFLSDSSGTNNIWVVPSGGGEATQVTNTETPVISFA
;
A
#
# COMPACT_ATOMS: atom_id res chain seq x y z
N MET A 1 -43.02 -74.08 21.92
CA MET A 1 -43.71 -72.89 22.48
C MET A 1 -42.69 -72.06 23.24
N GLY A 2 -42.46 -70.80 22.84
CA GLY A 2 -42.12 -69.69 23.74
C GLY A 2 -40.69 -69.57 24.32
N LEU A 3 -40.06 -68.43 23.97
CA LEU A 3 -39.19 -67.58 24.81
C LEU A 3 -37.71 -67.96 24.98
N ASN A 4 -36.82 -67.24 24.27
CA ASN A 4 -35.91 -66.25 24.86
C ASN A 4 -34.78 -65.91 23.87
N CYS A 5 -34.90 -64.81 23.13
CA CYS A 5 -33.73 -64.14 22.56
C CYS A 5 -33.30 -63.03 23.54
N LYS A 6 -32.45 -63.38 24.51
CA LYS A 6 -31.61 -62.41 25.21
C LYS A 6 -30.20 -62.50 24.61
N HIS A 7 -29.89 -61.63 23.66
CA HIS A 7 -28.49 -61.30 23.35
C HIS A 7 -28.19 -59.92 23.97
N PRO A 8 -27.30 -59.84 24.97
CA PRO A 8 -26.84 -58.55 25.47
C PRO A 8 -25.94 -57.90 24.41
N VAL A 9 -26.27 -56.67 24.02
CA VAL A 9 -25.43 -55.86 23.13
C VAL A 9 -24.15 -55.50 23.89
N LYS A 10 -23.04 -56.19 23.58
CA LYS A 10 -21.71 -55.81 24.07
C LYS A 10 -21.22 -54.63 23.22
N PHE A 11 -21.38 -53.42 23.75
CA PHE A 11 -20.71 -52.24 23.20
C PHE A 11 -19.20 -52.40 23.43
N SER A 12 -18.49 -52.75 22.37
CA SER A 12 -17.04 -52.76 22.35
C SER A 12 -16.53 -51.33 22.53
N ILE A 13 -15.41 -51.20 23.22
CA ILE A 13 -14.77 -49.94 23.63
C ILE A 13 -14.26 -49.03 22.47
N PRO A 14 -14.10 -49.43 21.18
CA PRO A 14 -13.39 -48.58 20.22
C PRO A 14 -14.22 -47.40 19.70
N VAL A 15 -15.56 -47.42 19.80
CA VAL A 15 -16.41 -46.32 19.28
C VAL A 15 -16.33 -45.10 20.20
N LEU A 16 -16.21 -45.29 21.52
CA LEU A 16 -16.10 -44.17 22.47
C LEU A 16 -14.73 -43.45 22.34
N VAL A 17 -13.67 -44.21 22.07
CA VAL A 17 -12.32 -43.67 21.84
C VAL A 17 -12.24 -42.88 20.54
N LEU A 18 -12.90 -43.36 19.47
CA LEU A 18 -12.90 -42.67 18.17
C LEU A 18 -13.69 -41.33 18.20
N VAL A 19 -14.81 -41.29 18.94
CA VAL A 19 -15.60 -40.05 19.11
C VAL A 19 -14.87 -39.03 19.97
N LEU A 20 -14.17 -39.46 21.03
CA LEU A 20 -13.32 -38.59 21.83
C LEU A 20 -12.13 -38.04 21.02
N LEU A 21 -11.48 -38.86 20.19
CA LEU A 21 -10.39 -38.40 19.31
C LEU A 21 -10.86 -37.35 18.28
N CYS A 22 -12.08 -37.50 17.75
CA CYS A 22 -12.65 -36.56 16.79
C CYS A 22 -13.05 -35.22 17.43
N SER A 23 -13.47 -35.23 18.70
CA SER A 23 -13.79 -34.00 19.46
C SER A 23 -12.56 -33.17 19.83
N MET A 24 -11.39 -33.78 19.98
CA MET A 24 -10.13 -33.06 20.24
C MET A 24 -9.52 -32.39 19.00
N LEU A 25 -9.93 -32.80 17.78
CA LEU A 25 -9.47 -32.17 16.53
C LEU A 25 -10.30 -30.94 16.12
N ALA A 26 -11.51 -30.76 16.68
CA ALA A 26 -12.42 -29.68 16.27
C ALA A 26 -12.23 -28.35 17.03
N GLN A 27 -11.41 -28.31 18.09
CA GLN A 27 -11.26 -27.11 18.93
C GLN A 27 -10.10 -26.18 18.51
N SER A 28 -9.32 -26.53 17.49
CA SER A 28 -8.02 -25.87 17.26
C SER A 28 -7.96 -24.84 16.11
N VAL A 29 -9.07 -24.42 15.50
CA VAL A 29 -9.02 -23.33 14.49
C VAL A 29 -10.21 -22.36 14.63
N CYS A 30 -10.45 -21.90 15.85
CA CYS A 30 -11.00 -20.57 16.10
C CYS A 30 -10.03 -19.81 17.00
N ALA A 31 -8.75 -19.82 16.67
CA ALA A 31 -7.90 -18.72 17.09
C ALA A 31 -8.39 -17.50 16.31
N SER A 32 -9.26 -16.71 16.94
CA SER A 32 -9.42 -15.32 16.55
C SER A 32 -8.00 -14.76 16.55
N GLN A 33 -7.50 -14.39 15.37
CA GLN A 33 -6.36 -13.52 15.29
C GLN A 33 -6.85 -12.19 15.87
N THR A 34 -6.72 -12.04 17.18
CA THR A 34 -6.49 -10.73 17.74
C THR A 34 -5.19 -10.33 17.07
N GLY A 35 -5.29 -9.52 16.01
CA GLY A 35 -4.11 -8.85 15.48
C GLY A 35 -3.40 -8.28 16.68
N SER A 36 -2.11 -8.54 16.81
CA SER A 36 -1.26 -7.83 17.76
C SER A 36 -1.31 -6.37 17.33
N GLY A 37 -2.37 -5.67 17.73
CA GLY A 37 -2.61 -4.28 17.43
C GLY A 37 -1.58 -3.54 18.23
N GLU A 38 -0.53 -3.11 17.55
CA GLU A 38 0.34 -2.06 18.07
C GLU A 38 -0.58 -0.91 18.53
N GLU A 39 -0.41 -0.52 19.79
CA GLU A 39 -1.15 0.63 20.32
C GLU A 39 -0.72 1.86 19.53
N TRP A 40 -1.68 2.62 19.01
CA TRP A 40 -1.39 3.88 18.32
C TRP A 40 -0.58 4.81 19.23
N THR A 41 0.64 5.14 18.80
CA THR A 41 1.53 6.05 19.51
C THR A 41 1.41 7.48 18.97
N VAL A 42 1.98 8.46 19.69
CA VAL A 42 2.06 9.85 19.20
C VAL A 42 3.01 9.91 17.99
N GLU A 43 4.05 9.08 18.02
CA GLU A 43 5.02 8.89 16.95
C GLU A 43 4.33 8.40 15.67
N ASP A 44 3.43 7.41 15.76
CA ASP A 44 2.65 6.96 14.60
C ASP A 44 1.79 8.09 14.03
N MET A 45 1.18 8.90 14.91
CA MET A 45 0.41 10.07 14.49
C MET A 45 1.29 11.12 13.79
N MET A 46 2.55 11.25 14.21
CA MET A 46 3.53 12.12 13.60
C MET A 46 4.09 11.59 12.28
N GLU A 47 3.90 10.31 11.94
CA GLU A 47 4.35 9.72 10.67
C GLU A 47 3.23 9.60 9.62
N ILE A 48 2.01 10.04 9.94
CA ILE A 48 0.86 9.96 9.03
C ILE A 48 1.19 10.65 7.70
N ALA A 49 1.19 9.86 6.63
CA ALA A 49 1.37 10.34 5.27
C ALA A 49 0.03 10.74 4.64
N MET A 50 0.03 11.85 3.90
CA MET A 50 -1.12 12.28 3.11
C MET A 50 -0.94 11.86 1.65
N VAL A 51 -2.03 11.46 1.00
CA VAL A 51 -2.05 11.17 -0.45
C VAL A 51 -2.92 12.22 -1.14
N THR A 52 -2.37 12.91 -2.13
CA THR A 52 -3.03 13.96 -2.91
C THR A 52 -2.83 13.76 -4.41
N ASP A 53 -3.52 14.56 -5.24
CA ASP A 53 -3.34 14.62 -6.70
C ASP A 53 -3.39 13.28 -7.42
N VAL A 54 -4.38 12.46 -7.07
CA VAL A 54 -4.57 11.13 -7.66
C VAL A 54 -5.05 11.26 -9.11
N CYS A 55 -4.28 10.72 -10.06
CA CYS A 55 -4.61 10.72 -11.49
C CYS A 55 -4.48 9.30 -12.06
N PRO A 56 -5.60 8.58 -12.25
CA PRO A 56 -5.61 7.32 -12.98
C PRO A 56 -5.14 7.49 -14.42
N SER A 57 -4.46 6.49 -14.98
CA SER A 57 -4.20 6.43 -16.43
C SER A 57 -5.50 6.15 -17.19
N SER A 58 -5.58 6.60 -18.44
CA SER A 58 -6.76 6.41 -19.29
C SER A 58 -7.08 4.94 -19.58
N ASP A 59 -6.06 4.07 -19.63
CA ASP A 59 -6.20 2.62 -19.79
C ASP A 59 -6.62 1.89 -18.50
N GLY A 60 -6.66 2.61 -17.36
CA GLY A 60 -7.02 2.07 -16.05
C GLY A 60 -6.00 1.11 -15.44
N THR A 61 -4.77 1.01 -15.97
CA THR A 61 -3.76 0.06 -15.47
C THR A 61 -2.81 0.67 -14.43
N LYS A 62 -2.76 2.00 -14.34
CA LYS A 62 -1.86 2.75 -13.48
C LYS A 62 -2.57 3.91 -12.78
N VAL A 63 -1.93 4.41 -11.74
CA VAL A 63 -2.28 5.68 -11.08
C VAL A 63 -1.00 6.42 -10.72
N ILE A 64 -0.96 7.73 -10.98
CA ILE A 64 0.05 8.64 -10.44
C ILE A 64 -0.57 9.46 -9.31
N TYR A 65 0.21 9.76 -8.28
CA TYR A 65 -0.27 10.46 -7.10
C TYR A 65 0.90 11.08 -6.34
N THR A 66 0.61 12.04 -5.48
CA THR A 66 1.58 12.66 -4.58
C THR A 66 1.42 12.09 -3.18
N VAL A 67 2.52 11.78 -2.51
CA VAL A 67 2.57 11.43 -1.09
C VAL A 67 3.32 12.54 -0.36
N ILE A 68 2.70 13.09 0.68
CA ILE A 68 3.28 14.13 1.52
C ILE A 68 3.54 13.51 2.89
N LYS A 69 4.81 13.52 3.31
CA LYS A 69 5.24 12.99 4.61
C LYS A 69 5.81 14.12 5.47
N PRO A 70 5.48 14.18 6.76
CA PRO A 70 6.20 15.02 7.70
C PRO A 70 7.65 14.52 7.81
N LEU A 71 8.61 15.43 7.66
CA LEU A 71 10.03 15.20 7.94
C LEU A 71 10.38 16.04 9.17
N ILE A 72 10.20 15.43 10.34
CA ILE A 72 10.40 16.06 11.65
C ILE A 72 11.59 15.39 12.33
N ASN A 73 12.61 16.17 12.67
CA ASN A 73 13.74 15.79 13.51
C ASN A 73 14.28 17.02 14.26
N ASP A 74 15.36 16.87 15.02
CA ASP A 74 15.94 17.96 15.81
C ASP A 74 16.31 19.22 15.00
N THR A 75 16.50 19.08 13.69
CA THR A 75 16.95 20.15 12.77
C THR A 75 15.88 20.57 11.75
N LYS A 76 14.93 19.70 11.43
CA LYS A 76 13.95 19.90 10.35
C LYS A 76 12.54 19.73 10.86
N SER A 77 11.64 20.61 10.41
CA SER A 77 10.20 20.50 10.61
C SER A 77 9.51 20.93 9.31
N GLU A 78 9.61 20.07 8.30
CA GLU A 78 9.14 20.33 6.94
C GLU A 78 8.24 19.22 6.43
N MET A 79 7.42 19.52 5.42
CA MET A 79 6.65 18.49 4.71
C MET A 79 7.41 18.13 3.43
N HIS A 80 7.70 16.85 3.25
CA HIS A 80 8.37 16.35 2.06
C HIS A 80 7.36 15.69 1.13
N SER A 81 7.25 16.21 -0.09
CA SER A 81 6.30 15.72 -1.11
C SER A 81 7.01 14.89 -2.15
N GLN A 82 6.45 13.73 -2.52
CA GLN A 82 7.00 12.88 -3.56
C GLN A 82 5.89 12.35 -4.46
N ALA A 83 6.10 12.42 -5.77
CA ALA A 83 5.21 11.86 -6.78
C ALA A 83 5.58 10.40 -7.09
N TYR A 84 4.56 9.56 -7.17
CA TYR A 84 4.65 8.13 -7.40
C TYR A 84 3.82 7.71 -8.61
N GLU A 85 4.24 6.61 -9.24
CA GLU A 85 3.41 5.79 -10.13
C GLU A 85 3.18 4.43 -9.46
N LYS A 86 1.92 3.98 -9.42
CA LYS A 86 1.55 2.63 -8.99
C LYS A 86 0.82 1.93 -10.12
N ARG A 87 1.29 0.74 -10.45
CA ARG A 87 0.56 -0.21 -11.30
C ARG A 87 -0.49 -0.94 -10.45
N LEU A 88 -1.65 -1.20 -11.05
CA LEU A 88 -2.76 -1.89 -10.38
C LEU A 88 -2.65 -3.42 -10.40
N ASP A 89 -1.54 -3.96 -10.91
CA ASP A 89 -1.19 -5.39 -10.87
C ASP A 89 -0.62 -5.85 -9.51
N GLY A 90 -0.54 -4.94 -8.54
CA GLY A 90 -0.01 -5.22 -7.21
C GLY A 90 1.49 -4.92 -7.03
N SER A 91 2.23 -4.57 -8.09
CA SER A 91 3.65 -4.19 -7.98
C SER A 91 3.84 -3.03 -7.00
N LYS A 92 5.01 -2.91 -6.36
CA LYS A 92 5.29 -1.75 -5.50
C LYS A 92 5.20 -0.43 -6.30
N PRO A 93 4.76 0.68 -5.68
CA PRO A 93 4.87 2.00 -6.31
C PRO A 93 6.32 2.34 -6.63
N ARG A 94 6.54 3.12 -7.68
CA ARG A 94 7.85 3.70 -8.02
C ARG A 94 7.81 5.21 -7.91
N LEU A 95 8.96 5.81 -7.60
CA LEU A 95 9.14 7.26 -7.68
C LEU A 95 9.19 7.72 -9.14
N LEU A 96 8.75 8.96 -9.38
CA LEU A 96 8.96 9.64 -10.67
C LEU A 96 10.35 10.25 -10.76
N LEU A 97 10.89 10.73 -9.64
CA LEU A 97 12.26 11.25 -9.52
C LEU A 97 12.85 10.77 -8.19
N ALA A 98 14.06 10.22 -8.23
CA ALA A 98 14.76 9.75 -7.04
C ALA A 98 15.57 10.88 -6.40
N GLY A 99 15.76 10.81 -5.08
CA GLY A 99 16.54 11.76 -4.30
C GLY A 99 15.72 12.45 -3.21
N GLU A 100 16.41 13.31 -2.45
CA GLU A 100 15.82 14.18 -1.43
C GLU A 100 15.32 15.48 -2.08
N VAL A 101 14.38 15.33 -3.01
CA VAL A 101 13.76 16.43 -3.75
C VAL A 101 12.25 16.35 -3.60
N SER A 102 11.61 17.53 -3.53
CA SER A 102 10.16 17.60 -3.53
C SER A 102 9.65 17.42 -4.95
N THR A 103 8.61 16.60 -5.10
CA THR A 103 7.88 16.45 -6.36
C THR A 103 6.37 16.45 -6.15
N SER A 104 5.65 17.12 -7.04
CA SER A 104 4.20 17.32 -6.90
C SER A 104 3.49 17.50 -8.25
N SER A 105 2.15 17.54 -8.19
CA SER A 105 1.27 17.80 -9.34
C SER A 105 1.53 16.89 -10.57
N PRO A 106 1.61 15.56 -10.42
CA PRO A 106 1.93 14.69 -11.56
C PRO A 106 0.74 14.63 -12.54
N ARG A 107 1.02 14.66 -13.85
CA ARG A 107 0.02 14.57 -14.94
C ARG A 107 0.51 13.66 -16.06
N TRP A 108 -0.38 12.79 -16.56
CA TRP A 108 -0.13 11.98 -17.74
C TRP A 108 -0.08 12.85 -19.00
N SER A 109 0.76 12.50 -19.95
CA SER A 109 0.58 12.96 -21.33
C SER A 109 -0.66 12.31 -21.95
N PRO A 110 -1.33 12.95 -22.93
CA PRO A 110 -2.54 12.39 -23.55
C PRO A 110 -2.34 11.01 -24.21
N ASP A 111 -1.11 10.70 -24.61
CA ASP A 111 -0.70 9.41 -25.21
C ASP A 111 -0.17 8.40 -24.17
N GLU A 112 -0.22 8.71 -22.88
CA GLU A 112 0.24 7.88 -21.75
C GLU A 112 1.75 7.51 -21.79
N THR A 113 2.53 8.13 -22.67
CA THR A 113 3.96 7.81 -22.82
C THR A 113 4.86 8.53 -21.83
N LYS A 114 4.39 9.64 -21.25
CA LYS A 114 5.16 10.53 -20.38
C LYS A 114 4.33 10.99 -19.18
N ILE A 115 5.05 11.41 -18.14
CA ILE A 115 4.47 12.03 -16.95
C ILE A 115 5.20 13.35 -16.72
N ALA A 116 4.45 14.46 -16.68
CA ALA A 116 4.94 15.76 -16.26
C ALA A 116 4.68 15.96 -14.76
N PHE A 117 5.58 16.65 -14.06
CA PHE A 117 5.45 16.96 -12.64
C PHE A 117 6.27 18.20 -12.27
N LEU A 118 6.02 18.78 -11.11
CA LEU A 118 6.86 19.85 -10.55
C LEU A 118 7.97 19.26 -9.70
N SER A 119 9.17 19.84 -9.75
CA SER A 119 10.25 19.50 -8.82
C SER A 119 11.15 20.69 -8.50
N ASP A 120 11.63 20.74 -7.26
CA ASP A 120 12.64 21.65 -6.75
C ASP A 120 14.09 21.16 -6.98
N SER A 121 14.29 20.06 -7.71
CA SER A 121 15.61 19.46 -7.94
C SER A 121 16.66 20.41 -8.55
N SER A 122 16.25 21.52 -9.18
CA SER A 122 17.14 22.57 -9.69
C SER A 122 17.17 23.84 -8.82
N GLY A 123 16.77 23.75 -7.55
CA GLY A 123 16.75 24.83 -6.57
C GLY A 123 15.41 25.59 -6.42
N THR A 124 14.52 25.48 -7.39
CA THR A 124 13.15 26.02 -7.33
C THR A 124 12.22 25.16 -8.19
N ASN A 125 10.91 25.19 -7.89
CA ASN A 125 9.93 24.37 -8.60
C ASN A 125 9.91 24.71 -10.09
N ASN A 126 10.24 23.71 -10.91
CA ASN A 126 10.15 23.75 -12.36
C ASN A 126 9.42 22.52 -12.88
N ILE A 127 9.06 22.53 -14.16
CA ILE A 127 8.41 21.39 -14.81
C ILE A 127 9.49 20.38 -15.22
N TRP A 128 9.26 19.13 -14.85
CA TRP A 128 10.06 17.96 -15.21
C TRP A 128 9.18 16.92 -15.90
N VAL A 129 9.79 16.11 -16.76
CA VAL A 129 9.11 15.03 -17.48
C VAL A 129 9.90 13.74 -17.36
N VAL A 130 9.22 12.64 -17.06
CA VAL A 130 9.79 11.27 -17.06
C VAL A 130 8.98 10.36 -17.99
N PRO A 131 9.59 9.37 -18.65
CA PRO A 131 8.83 8.36 -19.37
C PRO A 131 7.91 7.56 -18.43
N SER A 132 6.70 7.23 -18.91
CA SER A 132 5.73 6.38 -18.20
C SER A 132 6.28 4.97 -17.92
N GLY A 133 7.19 4.48 -18.75
CA GLY A 133 7.92 3.22 -18.53
C GLY A 133 9.00 3.30 -17.44
N GLY A 134 9.23 4.47 -16.86
CA GLY A 134 10.42 4.78 -16.06
C GLY A 134 11.61 5.18 -16.92
N GLY A 135 12.67 5.65 -16.26
CA GLY A 135 13.85 6.20 -16.90
C GLY A 135 14.29 7.50 -16.25
N GLU A 136 15.16 8.23 -16.93
CA GLU A 136 15.66 9.52 -16.47
C GLU A 136 14.62 10.62 -16.66
N ALA A 137 14.46 11.48 -15.66
CA ALA A 137 13.62 12.67 -15.76
C ALA A 137 14.42 13.82 -16.39
N THR A 138 13.77 14.61 -17.24
CA THR A 138 14.37 15.78 -17.88
C THR A 138 13.63 17.05 -17.46
N GLN A 139 14.39 18.09 -17.12
CA GLN A 139 13.85 19.41 -16.83
C GLN A 139 13.37 20.08 -18.12
N VAL A 140 12.14 20.60 -18.11
CA VAL A 140 11.51 21.26 -19.27
C VAL A 140 11.55 22.78 -19.15
N THR A 141 11.41 23.32 -17.93
CA THR A 141 11.51 24.74 -17.66
C THR A 141 12.68 25.04 -16.73
N ASN A 142 13.30 26.20 -16.88
CA ASN A 142 14.35 26.67 -15.99
C ASN A 142 14.15 28.17 -15.72
N THR A 143 13.26 28.46 -14.77
CA THR A 143 12.93 29.82 -14.35
C THR A 143 13.33 30.04 -12.89
N GLU A 144 13.77 31.26 -12.57
CA GLU A 144 14.06 31.65 -11.17
C GLU A 144 12.78 31.73 -10.33
N THR A 145 11.68 32.19 -10.94
CA THR A 145 10.36 32.17 -10.32
C THR A 145 9.81 30.74 -10.32
N PRO A 146 9.33 30.22 -9.16
CA PRO A 146 8.78 28.87 -9.09
C PRO A 146 7.51 28.72 -9.92
N VAL A 147 7.42 27.63 -10.67
CA VAL A 147 6.17 27.16 -11.26
C VAL A 147 5.33 26.56 -10.14
N ILE A 148 4.15 27.15 -9.90
CA ILE A 148 3.25 26.72 -8.81
C ILE A 148 2.19 25.71 -9.27
N SER A 149 1.87 25.70 -10.57
CA SER A 149 0.89 24.79 -11.16
C SER A 149 1.05 24.77 -12.68
N PHE A 150 0.62 23.67 -13.29
CA PHE A 150 0.46 23.52 -14.73
C PHE A 150 -0.76 22.63 -15.00
N ALA A 151 -1.30 22.70 -16.22
CA ALA A 151 -2.46 21.92 -16.67
C ALA A 151 -2.18 21.32 -18.05
#